data_AF-A0A0S4UK09-F1
#
_entry.id   AF-A0A0S4UK09-F1
#
_cell.length_a   1.000
_cell.length_b   1.000
_cell.length_c   1.000
_cell.angle_alpha   90.00
_cell.angle_beta   90.00
_cell.angle_gamma   90.00
#
_symmetry.space_group_name_H-M   'P 1'
#
loop_
_entity.id
_entity.type
_entity.pdbx_description
1 polymer ?
#
loop_
_entity_poly.entity_id
_entity_poly.type
_entity_poly.pdbx_seq_one_letter_code
_entity_poly.pdbx_strand_id
1 'polypeptide(L)' 'MLAGARPEDAVLQCGSGVTASHNLLAMDVAGLPGAALYAGSWSEWVSDPSRPVATGPNP' A
#
# COMPACT_ATOMS: atom_id res chain seq x y z
N MET A 1 -0.61 -13.16 -8.47
CA MET A 1 -0.27 -13.85 -7.19
C MET A 1 0.71 -12.96 -6.44
N LEU A 2 0.59 -12.84 -5.11
CA LEU A 2 1.33 -11.91 -4.24
C LEU A 2 2.85 -12.21 -4.13
N ALA A 3 3.49 -12.71 -5.18
CA ALA A 3 4.90 -13.12 -5.18
C ALA A 3 5.29 -14.08 -4.03
N GLY A 4 4.33 -14.91 -3.56
CA GLY A 4 4.53 -15.81 -2.42
C GLY A 4 4.25 -15.19 -1.05
N ALA A 5 3.97 -13.89 -0.96
CA ALA A 5 3.56 -13.24 0.29
C ALA A 5 2.12 -13.62 0.67
N ARG A 6 1.86 -13.65 1.98
CA ARG A 6 0.50 -13.84 2.49
C ARG A 6 -0.21 -12.48 2.51
N PRO A 7 -1.55 -12.44 2.40
CA PRO A 7 -2.29 -11.18 2.48
C PRO A 7 -1.95 -10.35 3.71
N GLU A 8 -1.75 -10.97 4.87
CA GLU A 8 -1.36 -10.32 6.13
C GLU A 8 0.02 -9.66 6.13
N ASP A 9 0.89 -10.03 5.18
CA ASP A 9 2.21 -9.42 5.01
C ASP A 9 2.16 -8.19 4.08
N ALA A 10 1.01 -7.90 3.47
CA ALA A 10 0.84 -6.81 2.51
C ALA A 10 0.34 -5.52 3.16
N VAL A 11 0.96 -4.39 2.79
CA VAL A 11 0.47 -3.04 3.10
C VAL A 11 0.17 -2.32 1.79
N LEU A 12 -1.09 -1.90 1.62
CA LEU A 12 -1.54 -1.17 0.44
C LEU A 12 -1.34 0.34 0.65
N GLN A 13 -0.74 0.99 -0.34
CA GLN A 13 -0.55 2.43 -0.40
C GLN A 13 -0.72 2.94 -1.83
N CYS A 14 -1.00 4.23 -1.98
CA CYS A 14 -0.94 4.91 -3.28
C CYS A 14 -0.52 6.38 -3.11
N GLY A 15 -1.08 7.29 -3.91
CA GLY A 15 -0.87 8.74 -3.73
C GLY A 15 -1.56 9.27 -2.47
N SER A 16 -2.87 9.01 -2.34
CA SER A 16 -3.75 9.61 -1.33
C SER A 16 -4.62 8.59 -0.57
N GLY A 17 -4.30 7.31 -0.67
CA GLY A 17 -5.06 6.21 -0.06
C GLY A 17 -6.28 5.75 -0.87
N VAL A 18 -6.85 6.57 -1.75
CA VAL A 18 -8.12 6.27 -2.46
C VAL A 18 -8.05 4.96 -3.27
N THR A 19 -7.03 4.79 -4.10
CA THR A 19 -6.85 3.55 -4.89
C THR A 19 -6.50 2.36 -4.00
N ALA A 20 -5.70 2.58 -2.95
CA ALA A 20 -5.30 1.53 -2.03
C ALA A 20 -6.52 0.97 -1.25
N SER A 21 -7.48 1.81 -0.87
CA SER A 21 -8.73 1.38 -0.26
C SER A 21 -9.56 0.47 -1.16
N HIS A 22 -9.64 0.79 -2.46
CA HIS A 22 -10.32 -0.09 -3.43
C HIS A 22 -9.62 -1.44 -3.57
N ASN A 23 -8.28 -1.45 -3.59
CA ASN A 23 -7.53 -2.69 -3.65
C ASN A 23 -7.72 -3.55 -2.39
N LEU A 24 -7.81 -2.92 -1.21
CA LEU A 24 -8.08 -3.65 0.04
C LEU A 24 -9.43 -4.36 -0.01
N LEU A 25 -10.47 -3.64 -0.46
CA LEU A 25 -11.80 -4.23 -0.65
C LEU A 25 -11.78 -5.35 -1.70
N ALA A 26 -11.07 -5.15 -2.82
CA ALA A 26 -10.94 -6.17 -3.85
C ALA A 26 -10.26 -7.44 -3.33
N MET A 27 -9.26 -7.32 -2.44
CA MET A 27 -8.64 -8.46 -1.77
C MET A 27 -9.63 -9.22 -0.89
N ASP A 28 -10.45 -8.52 -0.10
CA ASP A 28 -11.48 -9.14 0.74
C ASP A 28 -12.51 -9.90 -0.11
N VAL A 29 -13.02 -9.26 -1.18
CA VAL A 29 -13.95 -9.88 -2.14
C VAL A 29 -13.33 -11.10 -2.85
N ALA A 30 -12.01 -11.08 -3.08
CA ALA A 30 -11.28 -12.19 -3.68
C ALA A 30 -10.95 -13.33 -2.70
N GLY A 31 -11.38 -13.25 -1.43
CA GLY A 31 -11.07 -14.25 -0.40
C GLY A 31 -9.64 -14.18 0.11
N LEU A 32 -9.00 -13.01 0.02
CA LEU A 32 -7.64 -12.73 0.49
C LEU A 32 -7.64 -11.69 1.63
N PRO A 33 -8.34 -11.94 2.76
CA PRO A 33 -8.40 -10.98 3.85
C PRO A 33 -7.07 -10.87 4.59
N GLY A 34 -6.85 -9.76 5.29
CA GLY A 34 -5.72 -9.59 6.21
C GLY A 34 -4.70 -8.53 5.82
N ALA A 35 -4.72 -8.02 4.58
CA ALA A 35 -3.87 -6.91 4.19
C ALA A 35 -4.16 -5.64 5.00
N ALA A 36 -3.12 -4.85 5.24
CA ALA A 36 -3.24 -3.56 5.90
C ALA A 36 -3.29 -2.41 4.88
N LEU A 37 -3.87 -1.28 5.29
CA LEU A 37 -3.93 -0.05 4.51
C LEU A 37 -3.11 1.04 5.19
N TYR A 38 -2.15 1.62 4.45
CA TYR A 38 -1.54 2.88 4.83
C TYR A 38 -2.31 4.05 4.20
N ALA A 39 -3.30 4.55 4.96
CA ALA A 39 -4.29 5.49 4.45
C ALA A 39 -3.71 6.84 4.00
N GLY A 40 -2.79 7.43 4.78
CA GLY A 40 -2.18 8.71 4.41
C GLY A 40 -1.22 8.60 3.23
N SER A 41 -0.72 7.40 2.94
CA SER A 41 -0.08 7.07 1.66
C SER A 41 1.08 8.03 1.34
N TRP A 42 1.38 8.24 0.05
CA TRP A 42 2.46 9.15 -0.36
C TRP A 42 2.29 10.57 0.18
N SER A 43 1.07 11.13 0.14
CA SER A 43 0.81 12.50 0.62
C SER A 43 1.20 12.70 2.09
N GLU A 44 0.90 11.73 2.96
CA GLU A 44 1.38 11.77 4.34
C GLU A 44 2.88 11.51 4.42
N TRP A 45 3.42 10.56 3.64
CA TRP A 45 4.85 10.22 3.69
C TRP A 45 5.71 11.45 3.41
N VAL A 46 5.45 12.18 2.32
CA VAL A 46 6.24 13.36 1.91
C VAL A 46 5.99 14.61 2.74
N SER A 47 4.98 14.62 3.61
CA SER A 47 4.72 15.75 4.51
C SER A 47 5.85 15.95 5.53
N ASP A 48 6.61 14.89 5.80
CA ASP A 48 7.80 14.92 6.63
C ASP A 48 9.06 14.77 5.75
N PRO A 49 9.83 15.85 5.52
CA PRO A 49 11.01 15.81 4.66
C PRO A 49 12.18 15.03 5.25
N SER A 50 12.11 14.60 6.52
CA SER A 50 13.15 13.76 7.13
C SER A 50 13.03 12.28 6.74
N ARG A 51 11.89 11.86 6.19
CA ARG A 51 11.65 10.47 5.80
C ARG A 51 12.40 10.13 4.50
N PRO A 52 12.97 8.91 4.39
CA PRO A 52 13.69 8.50 3.21
C PRO A 52 12.75 8.40 2.00
N VAL A 53 13.25 8.80 0.83
CA VAL A 53 12.57 8.72 -0.46
C VAL A 53 13.53 8.14 -1.49
N ALA A 54 13.15 7.04 -2.13
CA ALA A 54 13.82 6.52 -3.31
C ALA A 54 13.21 7.16 -4.58
N THR A 55 14.04 7.43 -5.58
CA THR A 55 13.61 7.93 -6.90
C THR A 55 14.32 7.18 -8.02
N GLY A 56 13.77 7.21 -9.23
CA GLY A 56 14.31 6.47 -10.37
C GLY A 56 13.59 5.13 -10.61
N PRO A 57 14.05 4.34 -11.60
CA PRO A 57 13.32 3.17 -12.08
C PRO A 57 13.52 1.89 -11.24
N ASN A 58 14.46 1.92 -10.29
CA ASN A 58 14.81 0.74 -9.50
C ASN A 58 14.22 0.86 -8.08
N PRO A 59 13.55 -0.19 -7.57
CA PRO A 59 13.07 -0.26 -6.20
C PRO A 59 14.21 -0.42 -5.19
#